data_AF-W2ER96-F1
#
_entry.id   AF-W2ER96-F1
#
_cell.length_a   1.000
_cell.length_b   1.000
_cell.length_c   1.000
_cell.angle_alpha   90.00
_cell.angle_beta   90.00
_cell.angle_gamma   90.00
#
_symmetry.space_group_name_H-M   'P 1'
#
loop_
_entity.id
_entity.type
_entity.pdbx_description
1 polymer ?
#
loop_
_entity_poly.entity_id
_entity_poly.type
_entity_poly.pdbx_seq_one_letter_code
_entity_poly.pdbx_strand_id
1 'polypeptide(L)'
;MAGGVSVVFIGGTGRSGSTLMSRILGAVPGFCAVGELCRIWDHGVRRDEKCACGVPFHECDFWRRMGDTAFGGWDRVDLGSVLGTQRRLVRTRYLPALAAPAPVPGFGPRLRAYAGSWACSTARSAR
;
A
#
# COMPACT_ATOMS: atom_id res chain seq x y z
N MET A 1 1.73 8.34 24.95
CA MET A 1 2.70 7.85 23.95
C MET A 1 1.91 7.37 22.76
N ALA A 2 1.99 8.02 21.60
CA ALA A 2 1.39 7.49 20.38
C ALA A 2 2.26 6.29 19.94
N GLY A 3 1.89 5.09 20.38
CA GLY A 3 2.60 3.85 20.01
C GLY A 3 2.50 3.66 18.50
N GLY A 4 3.63 3.40 17.84
CA GLY A 4 3.66 3.09 16.41
C GLY A 4 2.82 1.84 16.11
N VAL A 5 2.26 1.76 14.90
CA VAL A 5 1.52 0.58 14.45
C VAL A 5 2.51 -0.53 14.12
N SER A 6 2.38 -1.68 14.77
CA SER A 6 3.13 -2.89 14.40
C SER A 6 2.64 -3.42 13.05
N VAL A 7 3.56 -3.60 12.10
CA VAL A 7 3.25 -4.06 10.74
C VAL A 7 3.80 -5.47 10.52
N VAL A 8 2.94 -6.37 10.06
CA VAL A 8 3.34 -7.72 9.61
C VAL A 8 3.32 -7.75 8.09
N PHE A 9 4.50 -7.93 7.47
CA PHE A 9 4.64 -8.07 6.03
C PHE A 9 4.64 -9.54 5.61
N ILE A 10 3.69 -9.94 4.76
CA ILE A 10 3.61 -11.30 4.22
C ILE A 10 4.29 -11.32 2.86
N GLY A 11 5.48 -11.92 2.79
CA GLY A 11 6.25 -12.13 1.56
C GLY A 11 6.13 -13.54 1.01
N GLY A 12 6.17 -13.69 -0.31
CA GLY A 12 6.15 -14.99 -0.99
C GLY A 12 6.06 -14.82 -2.51
N THR A 13 6.29 -15.91 -3.25
CA THR A 13 5.99 -15.93 -4.68
C THR A 13 4.48 -16.04 -4.91
N GLY A 14 4.05 -15.78 -6.14
CA GLY A 14 2.64 -15.95 -6.50
C GLY A 14 2.20 -17.39 -6.22
N ARG A 15 0.97 -17.54 -5.71
CA ARG A 15 0.34 -18.84 -5.40
C ARG A 15 0.95 -19.62 -4.23
N SER A 16 1.71 -18.98 -3.34
CA SER A 16 2.26 -19.60 -2.12
C SER A 16 1.34 -19.53 -0.89
N GLY A 17 0.04 -19.28 -1.07
CA GLY A 17 -0.91 -19.20 0.06
C GLY A 17 -0.84 -17.92 0.90
N SER A 18 -0.16 -16.86 0.43
CA SER A 18 -0.10 -15.56 1.13
C SER A 18 -1.48 -14.97 1.44
N THR A 19 -2.45 -15.14 0.53
CA THR A 19 -3.84 -14.72 0.76
C THR A 19 -4.51 -15.51 1.88
N LEU A 20 -4.26 -16.82 1.99
CA LEU A 20 -4.79 -17.65 3.09
C LEU A 20 -4.19 -17.18 4.42
N MET A 21 -2.88 -16.97 4.47
CA MET A 21 -2.19 -16.44 5.66
C MET A 21 -2.75 -15.07 6.08
N SER A 22 -2.94 -14.16 5.12
CA SER A 22 -3.52 -12.83 5.39
C SER A 22 -4.94 -12.92 5.97
N ARG A 23 -5.75 -13.88 5.52
CA ARG A 23 -7.09 -14.12 6.06
C ARG A 23 -7.06 -14.70 7.48
N ILE A 24 -6.18 -15.67 7.74
CA ILE A 24 -6.01 -16.25 9.07
C ILE A 24 -5.60 -15.18 10.07
N LEU A 25 -4.58 -14.37 9.75
CA LEU A 25 -4.14 -13.27 10.62
C LEU A 25 -5.23 -12.22 10.77
N GLY A 26 -5.94 -11.86 9.70
CA GLY A 26 -7.05 -10.90 9.75
C GLY A 26 -8.26 -11.33 10.58
N ALA A 27 -8.39 -12.63 10.91
CA ALA A 27 -9.42 -13.14 11.81
C ALA A 27 -9.03 -13.04 13.29
N VAL A 28 -7.75 -12.77 13.60
CA VAL A 28 -7.27 -12.60 14.97
C VAL A 28 -7.67 -11.20 15.48
N PRO A 29 -8.29 -11.07 16.67
CA PRO A 29 -8.60 -9.77 17.25
C PRO A 29 -7.37 -8.86 17.35
N GLY A 30 -7.52 -7.61 16.93
CA GLY A 30 -6.43 -6.62 16.93
C GLY A 30 -5.59 -6.60 15.64
N PHE A 31 -5.81 -7.53 14.70
CA PHE A 31 -5.21 -7.46 13.37
C PHE A 31 -6.12 -6.77 12.37
N CYS A 32 -5.52 -6.00 11.46
CA CYS A 32 -6.20 -5.43 10.31
C CYS A 32 -5.51 -5.89 9.02
N ALA A 33 -6.19 -6.75 8.25
CA ALA A 33 -5.68 -7.20 6.96
C ALA A 33 -6.03 -6.18 5.87
N VAL A 34 -5.01 -5.55 5.30
CA VAL A 34 -5.15 -4.49 4.26
C VAL A 34 -4.92 -5.01 2.83
N GLY A 35 -4.66 -6.30 2.66
CA GLY A 35 -4.40 -6.92 1.37
C GLY A 35 -3.10 -6.45 0.70
N GLU A 36 -3.03 -6.53 -0.63
CA GLU A 36 -1.88 -6.09 -1.41
C GLU A 36 -1.94 -4.56 -1.61
N LEU A 37 -1.47 -3.79 -0.63
CA LEU A 37 -1.53 -2.31 -0.63
C LEU A 37 -1.04 -1.69 -1.95
N CYS A 38 0.04 -2.18 -2.54
CA CYS A 38 0.54 -1.63 -3.80
C CYS A 38 -0.47 -1.75 -4.96
N ARG A 39 -1.41 -2.70 -4.92
CA ARG A 39 -2.41 -2.86 -5.98
C ARG A 39 -3.54 -1.84 -5.90
N ILE A 40 -3.75 -1.19 -4.75
CA ILE A 40 -4.89 -0.29 -4.59
C ILE A 40 -4.85 0.88 -5.59
N TRP A 41 -3.66 1.35 -5.98
CA TRP A 41 -3.54 2.43 -6.95
C TRP A 41 -4.20 2.09 -8.28
N ASP A 42 -3.99 0.86 -8.75
CA ASP A 42 -4.48 0.42 -10.05
C ASP A 42 -5.88 -0.18 -9.96
N HIS A 43 -6.07 -1.14 -9.05
CA HIS A 43 -7.31 -1.90 -8.92
C HIS A 43 -8.39 -1.14 -8.15
N GLY A 44 -8.01 -0.44 -7.08
CA GLY A 44 -8.92 0.35 -6.27
C GLY A 44 -9.18 1.71 -6.91
N VAL A 45 -8.21 2.62 -6.79
CA VAL A 45 -8.41 4.02 -7.13
C VAL A 45 -8.71 4.23 -8.62
N ARG A 46 -7.94 3.62 -9.53
CA ARG A 46 -8.09 3.82 -10.98
C ARG A 46 -9.24 3.03 -11.61
N ARG A 47 -9.47 1.78 -11.17
CA ARG A 47 -10.44 0.86 -11.80
C ARG A 47 -11.73 0.65 -11.01
N ASP A 48 -11.79 1.15 -9.78
CA ASP A 48 -12.92 1.01 -8.88
C ASP A 48 -13.40 -0.45 -8.71
N GLU A 49 -12.46 -1.39 -8.67
CA GLU A 49 -12.79 -2.80 -8.50
C GLU A 49 -13.42 -3.06 -7.12
N LYS A 50 -14.24 -4.11 -7.03
CA LYS A 50 -14.93 -4.48 -5.80
C LYS A 50 -13.95 -4.79 -4.67
N CYS A 51 -14.21 -4.21 -3.51
CA CYS A 51 -13.52 -4.55 -2.27
C CYS A 51 -13.96 -5.94 -1.77
N ALA A 52 -13.25 -6.49 -0.78
CA ALA A 52 -13.62 -7.73 -0.12
C ALA A 52 -15.00 -7.68 0.55
N CYS A 53 -15.51 -6.50 0.88
CA CYS A 53 -16.88 -6.31 1.37
C CYS A 53 -17.96 -6.39 0.26
N GLY A 54 -17.57 -6.46 -1.02
CA GLY A 54 -18.48 -6.67 -2.15
C GLY A 54 -18.94 -5.41 -2.89
N VAL A 55 -18.74 -4.22 -2.30
CA VAL A 55 -19.04 -2.92 -2.95
C VAL A 55 -17.82 -2.39 -3.72
N PRO A 56 -18.02 -1.49 -4.71
CA PRO A 56 -16.92 -0.77 -5.37
C PRO A 56 -15.96 -0.09 -4.39
N PHE A 57 -14.71 0.12 -4.81
CA PHE A 57 -13.66 0.65 -3.94
C PHE A 57 -14.02 2.02 -3.37
N HIS A 58 -14.55 2.93 -4.19
CA HIS A 58 -14.95 4.28 -3.76
C HIS A 58 -16.19 4.30 -2.87
N GLU A 59 -17.00 3.24 -2.92
CA GLU A 59 -18.16 3.05 -2.04
C GLU A 59 -17.81 2.31 -0.73
N CYS A 60 -16.63 1.70 -0.65
CA CYS A 60 -16.19 1.02 0.56
C CYS A 60 -15.88 2.02 1.67
N ASP A 61 -16.66 1.98 2.76
CA ASP A 61 -16.50 2.88 3.92
C ASP A 61 -15.07 2.93 4.47
N PHE A 62 -14.39 1.79 4.52
CA PHE A 62 -13.01 1.71 5.01
C PHE A 62 -12.05 2.50 4.09
N TRP A 63 -12.08 2.23 2.79
CA TRP A 63 -11.15 2.84 1.84
C TRP A 63 -11.48 4.30 1.55
N ARG A 64 -12.77 4.67 1.52
CA ARG A 64 -13.23 6.06 1.40
C ARG A 64 -12.68 6.92 2.54
N ARG A 65 -12.95 6.52 3.79
CA ARG A 65 -12.43 7.25 4.98
C ARG A 65 -10.91 7.31 5.00
N MET A 66 -10.24 6.25 4.56
CA MET A 66 -8.78 6.24 4.46
C MET A 66 -8.28 7.26 3.43
N GLY A 67 -8.88 7.30 2.23
CA GLY A 67 -8.57 8.31 1.22
C GLY A 67 -8.75 9.73 1.73
N ASP A 68 -9.87 10.01 2.39
CA ASP A 68 -10.18 11.31 2.98
C ASP A 68 -9.16 11.68 4.07
N THR A 69 -8.86 10.75 4.98
CA THR A 69 -7.97 11.02 6.12
C THR A 69 -6.50 11.12 5.70
N ALA A 70 -6.06 10.25 4.79
CA ALA A 70 -4.66 10.12 4.43
C ALA A 70 -4.27 11.10 3.31
N PHE A 71 -5.15 11.32 2.34
CA PHE A 71 -4.83 12.08 1.12
C PHE A 71 -5.73 13.30 0.92
N GLY A 72 -6.74 13.49 1.77
CA GLY A 72 -7.76 14.52 1.58
C GLY A 72 -8.74 14.19 0.46
N GLY A 73 -8.85 12.92 0.09
CA GLY A 73 -9.57 12.41 -1.07
C GLY A 73 -8.65 11.70 -2.05
N TRP A 74 -9.14 10.61 -2.65
CA TRP A 74 -8.37 9.82 -3.62
C TRP A 74 -8.09 10.57 -4.93
N ASP A 75 -8.95 11.53 -5.27
CA ASP A 75 -8.84 12.44 -6.40
C ASP A 75 -7.61 13.36 -6.32
N ARG A 76 -7.08 13.59 -5.11
CA ARG A 76 -5.89 14.43 -4.88
C ARG A 76 -4.57 13.70 -5.10
N VAL A 77 -4.61 12.40 -5.36
CA VAL A 77 -3.42 11.60 -5.63
C VAL A 77 -3.08 11.68 -7.11
N ASP A 78 -1.85 12.06 -7.45
CA ASP A 78 -1.33 11.96 -8.82
C ASP A 78 -1.09 10.49 -9.21
N LEU A 79 -2.16 9.81 -9.63
CA LEU A 79 -2.12 8.40 -10.02
C LEU A 79 -1.16 8.14 -11.19
N GLY A 80 -0.98 9.11 -12.10
CA GLY A 80 -0.09 8.98 -13.24
C GLY A 80 1.36 8.79 -12.79
N SER A 81 1.83 9.69 -11.91
CA SER A 81 3.16 9.63 -11.32
C SER A 81 3.36 8.38 -10.46
N VAL A 82 2.36 8.02 -9.63
CA VAL A 82 2.41 6.84 -8.76
C VAL A 82 2.53 5.56 -9.57
N LEU A 83 1.63 5.33 -10.53
CA LEU A 83 1.63 4.12 -11.35
C LEU A 83 2.88 4.06 -12.25
N GLY A 84 3.33 5.19 -12.77
CA GLY A 84 4.56 5.28 -13.54
C GLY A 84 5.78 4.82 -12.76
N THR A 85 5.90 5.27 -11.51
CA THR A 85 6.99 4.90 -10.59
C THR A 85 6.86 3.44 -10.13
N GLN A 86 5.65 3.02 -9.76
CA GLN A 86 5.38 1.65 -9.30
C GLN A 86 5.76 0.60 -10.34
N ARG A 87 5.39 0.78 -11.62
CA ARG A 87 5.70 -0.16 -12.71
C ARG A 87 7.21 -0.38 -12.91
N ARG A 88 8.03 0.59 -12.49
CA ARG A 88 9.49 0.56 -12.59
C ARG A 88 10.14 -0.05 -11.35
N LEU A 89 9.48 -0.05 -10.19
CA LEU A 89 10.07 -0.47 -8.90
C LEU A 89 9.53 -1.79 -8.36
N VAL A 90 8.23 -2.04 -8.47
CA VAL A 90 7.58 -3.23 -7.93
C VAL A 90 7.76 -4.39 -8.91
N ARG A 91 9.00 -4.86 -9.05
CA ARG A 91 9.39 -5.98 -9.90
C ARG A 91 10.15 -7.01 -9.09
N THR A 92 9.87 -8.29 -9.30
CA THR A 92 10.52 -9.41 -8.60
C THR A 92 12.05 -9.35 -8.71
N ARG A 93 12.59 -8.89 -9.85
CA ARG A 93 14.04 -8.71 -10.04
C ARG A 93 14.70 -7.72 -9.08
N TYR A 94 13.94 -6.81 -8.47
CA TYR A 94 14.43 -5.86 -7.47
C TYR A 94 14.25 -6.35 -6.03
N LEU A 95 13.72 -7.57 -5.80
CA LEU A 95 13.60 -8.13 -4.45
C LEU A 95 14.95 -8.20 -3.71
N PRO A 96 16.07 -8.63 -4.33
CA PRO A 96 17.37 -8.59 -3.65
C PRO A 96 17.75 -7.17 -3.21
N ALA A 97 17.45 -6.15 -4.02
CA ALA A 97 17.73 -4.75 -3.70
C ALA A 97 16.80 -4.18 -2.60
N LEU A 98 15.59 -4.71 -2.47
CA LEU A 98 14.62 -4.35 -1.42
C LEU A 98 14.92 -5.04 -0.09
N ALA A 99 15.46 -6.27 -0.13
CA ALA A 99 15.82 -7.06 1.04
C ALA A 99 17.25 -6.81 1.53
N ALA A 100 18.07 -6.12 0.72
CA ALA A 100 19.44 -5.79 1.09
C ALA A 100 19.46 -4.92 2.35
N PRO A 101 20.35 -5.22 3.32
CA PRO A 101 20.49 -4.41 4.54
C PRO A 101 21.05 -3.02 4.26
N ALA A 102 21.67 -2.81 3.09
CA ALA A 102 22.24 -1.54 2.65
C ALA A 102 21.55 -1.01 1.38
N PRO A 103 21.44 0.32 1.19
CA PRO A 103 20.82 0.90 0.01
C PRO A 103 21.61 0.56 -1.27
N VAL A 104 20.96 -0.06 -2.25
CA VAL A 104 21.55 -0.23 -3.58
C VAL A 104 21.66 1.13 -4.28
N PRO A 105 22.83 1.53 -4.81
CA PRO A 105 23.00 2.80 -5.52
C PRO A 105 21.96 2.99 -6.64
N GLY A 106 21.37 4.18 -6.73
CA GLY A 106 20.33 4.51 -7.71
C GLY A 106 18.94 3.90 -7.44
N PHE A 107 18.82 2.89 -6.58
CA PHE A 107 17.53 2.32 -6.17
C PHE A 107 16.85 3.16 -5.08
N GLY A 108 17.63 3.58 -4.07
CA GLY A 108 17.15 4.34 -2.92
C GLY A 108 16.34 5.61 -3.27
N PRO A 109 16.81 6.51 -4.16
CA PRO A 109 16.05 7.70 -4.54
C PRO A 109 14.68 7.37 -5.15
N ARG A 110 14.61 6.35 -6.01
CA ARG A 110 13.36 5.93 -6.64
C ARG A 110 12.39 5.32 -5.62
N LEU A 111 12.90 4.48 -4.72
CA LEU A 111 12.12 3.92 -3.62
C LEU A 111 11.56 5.02 -2.71
N ARG A 112 12.36 6.04 -2.37
CA ARG A 112 11.89 7.20 -1.60
C ARG A 112 10.83 8.01 -2.32
N ALA A 113 10.97 8.23 -3.63
CA ALA A 113 9.94 8.90 -4.41
C ALA A 113 8.61 8.13 -4.38
N TYR A 114 8.66 6.80 -4.55
CA TYR A 114 7.45 5.96 -4.43
C TYR A 114 6.89 5.94 -3.02
N ALA A 115 7.73 5.81 -1.99
CA ALA A 115 7.29 5.90 -0.60
C ALA A 115 6.65 7.27 -0.29
N GLY A 116 7.13 8.34 -0.91
CA GLY A 116 6.55 9.68 -0.81
C GLY A 116 5.11 9.76 -1.33
N SER A 117 4.71 8.90 -2.27
CA SER A 117 3.31 8.82 -2.71
C SER A 117 2.35 8.27 -1.65
N TRP A 118 2.89 7.51 -0.70
CA TRP A 118 2.16 7.01 0.47
C TRP A 118 2.22 7.96 1.67
N ALA A 119 2.89 9.11 1.53
CA ALA A 119 3.01 10.05 2.62
C ALA A 119 1.65 10.69 2.90
N CYS A 120 1.18 10.48 4.13
CA CYS A 120 -0.06 11.01 4.64
C CYS A 120 -0.03 12.56 4.67
N SER A 121 -1.03 13.19 4.06
CA SER A 121 -1.23 14.64 4.05
C SER A 121 -1.40 15.19 5.48
N THR A 122 -2.13 14.49 6.35
CA THR A 122 -2.32 14.89 7.75
C THR A 122 -1.05 14.73 8.60
N ALA A 123 -0.13 13.85 8.20
CA ALA A 123 1.20 13.75 8.84
C ALA A 123 2.16 14.90 8.44
N ARG A 124 1.84 15.65 7.37
CA ARG A 124 2.61 16.85 6.97
C ARG A 124 2.14 18.12 7.67
N SER A 125 0.87 18.21 8.08
CA SER A 125 0.30 19.38 8.78
C SER A 125 0.43 19.33 10.30
N ALA A 126 0.88 18.20 10.87
CA ALA A 126 1.21 18.05 12.29
C ALA A 126 2.70 18.31 12.62
N ARG A 127 3.43 18.96 11.70
CA ARG A 127 4.81 19.41 11.90
C ARG A 127 4.89 20.92 11.82
#